data_AF-A0A6L7EZ81-F1
#
_entry.id   AF-A0A6L7EZ81-F1
#
_cell.length_a   1.000
_cell.length_b   1.000
_cell.length_c   1.000
_cell.angle_alpha   90.00
_cell.angle_beta   90.00
_cell.angle_gamma   90.00
#
_symmetry.space_group_name_H-M   'P 1'
#
loop_
_entity.id
_entity.type
_entity.pdbx_description
1 polymer ?
#
loop_
_entity_poly.entity_id
_entity_poly.type
_entity_poly.pdbx_seq_one_letter_code
_entity_poly.pdbx_strand_id
1 'polypeptide(L)'
;MKTPALALAELERRVARSWSQVVAGAPWSAALHLGTASLASSAAEARWPELHRGALAWDVWERTAPDGVRLTRRTVRVHRTDQPLPATLHVASLEAAANLLGEGWARRVARARARHVQLVECFPDVEDPAGVLRAVDTWSDVDVDVLWRTASWFAGPHPSGLTARQVPVEGLGTRACCSIARGSRRGVARSWQGGGARRGGVTAGDDNAVQVRCDAARATAGD
;
A
#
# COMPACT_ATOMS: atom_id res chain seq x y z
N MET A 1 -14.31 14.13 21.38
CA MET A 1 -13.10 14.41 20.60
C MET A 1 -12.15 13.24 20.79
N LYS A 2 -11.41 12.82 19.74
CA LYS A 2 -10.37 11.80 19.87
C LYS A 2 -9.20 12.35 20.70
N THR A 3 -8.69 11.55 21.63
CA THR A 3 -7.43 11.86 22.32
C THR A 3 -6.24 11.68 21.37
N PRO A 4 -5.06 12.26 21.67
CA PRO A 4 -3.85 12.01 20.89
C PRO A 4 -3.55 10.52 20.73
N ALA A 5 -3.64 9.74 21.80
CA ALA A 5 -3.41 8.29 21.76
C ALA A 5 -4.36 7.56 20.78
N LEU A 6 -5.66 7.91 20.79
CA LEU A 6 -6.62 7.30 19.86
C LEU A 6 -6.36 7.70 18.41
N ALA A 7 -5.96 8.96 18.17
CA ALA A 7 -5.60 9.43 16.84
C ALA A 7 -4.33 8.74 16.31
N LEU A 8 -3.31 8.53 17.16
CA LEU A 8 -2.09 7.80 16.80
C LEU A 8 -2.38 6.32 16.51
N ALA A 9 -3.22 5.66 17.31
CA ALA A 9 -3.63 4.28 17.03
C ALA A 9 -4.42 4.16 15.72
N GLU A 10 -5.21 5.18 15.36
CA GLU A 10 -5.87 5.23 14.06
C GLU A 10 -4.90 5.48 12.90
N LEU A 11 -3.92 6.37 13.10
CA LEU A 11 -2.83 6.59 12.14
C LEU A 11 -2.07 5.29 11.89
N GLU A 12 -1.72 4.55 12.95
CA GLU A 12 -1.04 3.26 12.84
C GLU A 12 -1.85 2.26 12.01
N ARG A 13 -3.14 2.09 12.31
CA ARG A 13 -4.03 1.22 11.52
C ARG A 13 -4.16 1.66 10.07
N ARG A 14 -4.03 2.96 9.79
CA ARG A 14 -4.03 3.49 8.42
C ARG A 14 -2.74 3.15 7.71
N VAL A 15 -1.59 3.49 8.31
CA VAL A 15 -0.25 3.17 7.79
C VAL A 15 -0.12 1.68 7.54
N ALA A 16 -0.51 0.83 8.49
CA ALA A 16 -0.45 -0.62 8.34
C ALA A 16 -1.25 -1.17 7.15
N ARG A 17 -2.35 -0.52 6.78
CA ARG A 17 -3.17 -0.92 5.63
C ARG A 17 -2.69 -0.35 4.29
N SER A 18 -2.09 0.84 4.28
CA SER A 18 -1.82 1.58 3.04
C SER A 18 -0.34 1.76 2.71
N TRP A 19 0.59 1.42 3.60
CA TRP A 19 2.02 1.73 3.40
C TRP A 19 2.55 1.21 2.05
N SER A 20 2.21 -0.03 1.68
CA SER A 20 2.75 -0.65 0.46
C SER A 20 2.20 -0.01 -0.80
N GLN A 21 0.93 0.41 -0.78
CA GLN A 21 0.30 1.13 -1.89
C GLN A 21 0.94 2.50 -2.07
N VAL A 22 1.16 3.22 -0.97
CA VAL A 22 1.74 4.57 -0.99
C VAL A 22 3.23 4.53 -1.39
N VAL A 23 3.95 3.50 -0.96
CA VAL A 23 5.32 3.23 -1.44
C VAL A 23 5.33 2.98 -2.94
N ALA A 24 4.34 2.23 -3.45
CA ALA A 24 4.15 1.94 -4.86
C ALA A 24 3.54 3.11 -5.69
N GLY A 25 3.39 4.30 -5.11
CA GLY A 25 2.97 5.51 -5.82
C GLY A 25 1.51 5.92 -5.61
N ALA A 26 0.72 5.21 -4.80
CA ALA A 26 -0.62 5.65 -4.44
C ALA A 26 -0.57 6.95 -3.59
N PRO A 27 -1.58 7.83 -3.69
CA PRO A 27 -1.61 9.06 -2.93
C PRO A 27 -1.73 8.79 -1.42
N TRP A 28 -1.00 9.56 -0.62
CA TRP A 28 -1.08 9.53 0.84
C TRP A 28 -2.29 10.32 1.35
N SER A 29 -3.06 9.73 2.27
CA SER A 29 -4.18 10.41 2.94
C SER A 29 -3.70 11.14 4.19
N ALA A 30 -3.40 12.42 4.03
CA ALA A 30 -2.77 13.25 5.05
C ALA A 30 -3.66 13.61 6.25
N ALA A 31 -5.00 13.53 6.15
CA ALA A 31 -5.91 14.11 7.15
C ALA A 31 -6.59 13.08 8.07
N LEU A 32 -6.54 13.34 9.37
CA LEU A 32 -7.23 12.59 10.43
C LEU A 32 -8.20 13.50 11.19
N HIS A 33 -9.50 13.23 11.06
CA HIS A 33 -10.52 14.01 11.77
C HIS A 33 -10.63 13.59 13.22
N LEU A 34 -10.57 14.58 14.13
CA LEU A 34 -10.60 14.39 15.59
C LEU A 34 -12.03 14.38 16.17
N GLY A 35 -13.03 14.46 15.30
CA GLY A 35 -14.44 14.38 15.66
C GLY A 35 -15.04 15.68 16.20
N THR A 36 -14.32 16.79 16.12
CA THR A 36 -14.90 18.11 16.38
C THR A 36 -15.30 18.83 15.11
N ALA A 37 -14.74 18.52 13.93
CA ALA A 37 -14.98 19.26 12.67
C ALA A 37 -16.45 19.62 12.40
N SER A 38 -17.38 18.69 12.66
CA SER A 38 -18.82 18.82 12.41
C SER A 38 -19.67 19.06 13.67
N LEU A 39 -19.07 19.27 14.85
CA LEU A 39 -19.83 19.37 16.09
C LEU A 39 -20.60 20.71 16.15
N ALA A 40 -21.90 20.67 16.43
CA ALA A 40 -22.71 21.87 16.62
C ALA A 40 -22.34 22.61 17.93
N SER A 41 -22.54 23.93 17.97
CA SER A 41 -22.18 24.75 19.14
C SER A 41 -22.90 24.32 20.43
N SER A 42 -24.20 24.01 20.35
CA SER A 42 -24.97 23.50 21.50
C SER A 42 -24.44 22.18 22.05
N ALA A 43 -24.03 21.27 21.15
CA ALA A 43 -23.41 20.01 21.54
C ALA A 43 -21.99 20.20 22.11
N ALA A 44 -21.28 21.24 21.68
CA ALA A 44 -19.99 21.62 22.24
C ALA A 44 -20.14 22.20 23.66
N GLU A 45 -21.14 23.04 23.91
CA GLU A 45 -21.46 23.57 25.24
C GLU A 45 -21.78 22.44 26.23
N ALA A 46 -22.69 21.54 25.86
CA ALA A 46 -23.07 20.41 26.72
C ALA A 46 -21.88 19.49 27.09
N ARG A 47 -20.86 19.42 26.23
CA ARG A 47 -19.69 18.54 26.39
C ARG A 47 -18.40 19.30 26.71
N TRP A 48 -18.51 20.58 27.06
CA TRP A 48 -17.36 21.46 27.19
C TRP A 48 -16.27 20.93 28.13
N PRO A 49 -16.58 20.38 29.33
CA PRO A 49 -15.54 19.85 30.22
C PRO A 49 -14.72 18.69 29.62
N GLU A 50 -15.32 17.87 28.75
CA GLU A 50 -14.60 16.80 28.03
C GLU A 50 -13.75 17.38 26.89
N LEU A 51 -14.34 18.28 26.11
CA LEU A 51 -13.67 18.89 24.95
C LEU A 51 -12.49 19.75 25.37
N HIS A 52 -12.62 20.50 26.46
CA HIS A 52 -11.56 21.34 27.00
C HIS A 52 -10.37 20.50 27.49
N ARG A 53 -10.61 19.43 28.25
CA ARG A 53 -9.54 18.49 28.65
C ARG A 53 -8.87 17.86 27.44
N GLY A 54 -9.65 17.48 26.42
CA GLY A 54 -9.12 16.96 25.16
C GLY A 54 -8.25 18.00 24.42
N ALA A 55 -8.70 19.25 24.37
CA ALA A 55 -7.95 20.34 23.73
C ALA A 55 -6.61 20.59 24.44
N LEU A 56 -6.59 20.65 25.77
CA LEU A 56 -5.35 20.78 26.54
C LEU A 56 -4.36 19.63 26.28
N ALA A 57 -4.86 18.39 26.18
CA ALA A 57 -4.01 17.24 25.86
C ALA A 57 -3.39 17.36 24.45
N TRP A 58 -4.14 17.90 23.48
CA TRP A 58 -3.62 18.20 22.15
C TRP A 58 -2.61 19.35 22.14
N ASP A 59 -2.81 20.40 22.94
CA ASP A 59 -1.86 21.51 23.05
C ASP A 59 -0.53 21.06 23.66
N VAL A 60 -0.57 20.14 24.65
CA VAL A 60 0.64 19.52 25.20
C VAL A 60 1.32 18.66 24.15
N TRP A 61 0.56 17.84 23.43
CA TRP A 61 1.10 16.93 22.42
C TRP A 61 1.71 17.68 21.22
N GLU A 62 1.08 18.76 20.74
CA GLU A 62 1.57 19.52 19.57
C GLU A 62 2.97 20.10 19.81
N ARG A 63 3.31 20.47 21.05
CA ARG A 63 4.67 20.91 21.41
C ARG A 63 5.74 19.83 21.26
N THR A 64 5.34 18.56 21.21
CA THR A 64 6.22 17.41 21.03
C THR A 64 6.13 16.80 19.63
N ALA A 65 5.27 17.35 18.76
CA ALA A 65 5.04 16.80 17.44
C ALA A 65 6.27 17.03 16.54
N PRO A 66 6.68 16.01 15.75
CA PRO A 66 7.78 16.15 14.80
C PRO A 66 7.35 16.98 13.58
N ASP A 67 8.34 17.39 12.79
CA ASP A 67 8.12 18.11 11.53
C ASP A 67 7.22 17.31 10.57
N GLY A 68 6.46 18.05 9.76
CA GLY A 68 5.51 17.47 8.81
C GLY A 68 4.18 17.05 9.45
N VAL A 69 3.95 17.35 10.73
CA VAL A 69 2.69 17.12 11.42
C VAL A 69 2.09 18.46 11.85
N ARG A 70 0.82 18.71 11.50
CA ARG A 70 0.12 19.97 11.80
C ARG A 70 -1.26 19.72 12.34
N LEU A 71 -1.63 20.43 13.41
CA LEU A 71 -2.98 20.40 13.95
C LEU A 71 -3.78 21.61 13.47
N THR A 72 -4.83 21.36 12.70
CA THR A 72 -5.80 22.39 12.34
C THR A 72 -6.86 22.51 13.43
N ARG A 73 -7.11 23.74 13.86
CA ARG A 73 -8.14 24.08 14.85
C ARG A 73 -9.33 24.74 14.15
N ARG A 74 -10.51 24.58 14.74
CA ARG A 74 -11.70 25.34 14.37
C ARG A 74 -12.19 26.13 15.57
N THR A 75 -12.78 27.29 15.32
CA THR A 75 -13.40 28.09 16.38
C THR A 75 -14.83 27.62 16.62
N VAL A 76 -15.20 27.43 17.88
CA VAL A 76 -16.55 27.08 18.30
C VAL A 76 -16.98 28.03 19.40
N ARG A 77 -18.22 28.52 19.33
CA ARG A 77 -18.76 29.38 20.38
C ARG A 77 -19.33 28.54 21.52
N VAL A 78 -18.84 28.76 22.72
CA VAL A 78 -19.22 28.08 23.96
C VAL A 78 -19.45 29.12 25.04
N HIS A 79 -20.65 29.17 25.62
CA HIS A 79 -21.02 30.14 26.66
C HIS A 79 -20.66 31.58 26.26
N ARG A 80 -20.98 31.95 25.01
CA ARG A 80 -20.70 33.26 24.38
C ARG A 80 -19.21 33.58 24.14
N THR A 81 -18.30 32.67 24.42
CA THR A 81 -16.86 32.83 24.15
C THR A 81 -16.44 31.96 22.96
N ASP A 82 -15.58 32.50 22.09
CA ASP A 82 -15.02 31.76 20.98
C ASP A 82 -13.82 30.93 21.44
N GLN A 83 -13.92 29.62 21.26
CA GLN A 83 -12.96 28.66 21.76
C GLN A 83 -12.34 27.87 20.59
N PRO A 84 -11.00 27.90 20.42
CA PRO A 84 -10.33 27.09 19.42
C PRO A 84 -10.31 25.63 19.86
N LEU A 85 -10.83 24.73 19.02
CA LEU A 85 -10.82 23.28 19.27
C LEU A 85 -10.03 22.55 18.17
N PRO A 86 -9.15 21.60 18.53
CA PRO A 86 -8.51 20.69 17.59
C PRO A 86 -9.53 19.98 16.70
N ALA A 87 -9.38 20.10 15.39
CA ALA A 87 -10.33 19.59 14.40
C ALA A 87 -9.75 18.46 13.54
N THR A 88 -8.59 18.71 12.95
CA THR A 88 -7.97 17.77 12.01
C THR A 88 -6.48 17.72 12.25
N LEU A 89 -5.93 16.51 12.37
CA LEU A 89 -4.50 16.28 12.36
C LEU A 89 -4.05 16.01 10.92
N HIS A 90 -3.10 16.80 10.43
CA HIS A 90 -2.49 16.66 9.12
C HIS A 90 -1.09 16.06 9.25
N VAL A 91 -0.80 15.03 8.46
CA VAL A 91 0.51 14.39 8.38
C VAL A 91 0.95 14.43 6.93
N ALA A 92 2.02 15.17 6.65
CA ALA A 92 2.40 15.56 5.30
C ALA A 92 2.75 14.39 4.39
N SER A 93 3.36 13.33 4.93
CA SER A 93 3.82 12.17 4.17
C SER A 93 3.71 10.88 4.96
N LEU A 94 3.91 9.75 4.27
CA LEU A 94 4.04 8.44 4.91
C LEU A 94 5.26 8.41 5.84
N GLU A 95 6.34 9.07 5.47
CA GLU A 95 7.59 9.13 6.25
C GLU A 95 7.37 9.94 7.54
N ALA A 96 6.66 11.07 7.48
CA ALA A 96 6.25 11.82 8.66
C ALA A 96 5.34 10.98 9.58
N ALA A 97 4.41 10.23 9.01
CA ALA A 97 3.56 9.30 9.77
C ALA A 97 4.37 8.20 10.44
N ALA A 98 5.33 7.60 9.72
CA ALA A 98 6.17 6.53 10.22
C ALA A 98 7.08 7.02 11.35
N ASN A 99 7.68 8.20 11.21
CA ASN A 99 8.48 8.83 12.26
C ASN A 99 7.65 9.11 13.51
N LEU A 100 6.41 9.60 13.33
CA LEU A 100 5.50 9.85 14.44
C LEU A 100 5.10 8.57 15.19
N LEU A 101 5.01 7.43 14.50
CA LEU A 101 4.70 6.13 15.09
C LEU A 101 5.93 5.42 15.70
N GLY A 102 7.13 5.94 15.47
CA GLY A 102 8.38 5.46 16.07
C GLY A 102 9.32 4.74 15.10
N GLU A 103 10.52 4.43 15.59
CA GLU A 103 11.66 3.96 14.78
C GLU A 103 11.39 2.65 14.02
N GLY A 104 10.55 1.77 14.57
CA GLY A 104 10.17 0.52 13.89
C GLY A 104 9.43 0.78 12.57
N TRP A 105 8.48 1.71 12.58
CA TRP A 105 7.74 2.11 11.38
C TRP A 105 8.64 2.87 10.39
N ALA A 106 9.47 3.79 10.89
CA ALA A 106 10.40 4.54 10.06
C ALA A 106 11.35 3.62 9.28
N ARG A 107 12.01 2.66 9.96
CA ARG A 107 12.89 1.66 9.32
C ARG A 107 12.14 0.80 8.31
N ARG A 108 10.92 0.38 8.65
CA ARG A 108 10.09 -0.43 7.75
C ARG A 108 9.74 0.31 6.45
N VAL A 109 9.30 1.57 6.54
CA VAL A 109 8.97 2.39 5.37
C VAL A 109 10.21 2.70 4.52
N ALA A 110 11.35 3.02 5.16
CA ALA A 110 12.61 3.24 4.46
C ALA A 110 13.05 1.99 3.67
N ARG A 111 13.00 0.82 4.32
CA ARG A 111 13.31 -0.47 3.66
C ARG A 111 12.36 -0.77 2.50
N ALA A 112 11.06 -0.53 2.68
CA ALA A 112 10.08 -0.69 1.60
C ALA A 112 10.36 0.21 0.40
N ARG A 113 10.74 1.48 0.62
CA ARG A 113 11.12 2.42 -0.44
C ARG A 113 12.34 1.94 -1.23
N ALA A 114 13.40 1.51 -0.53
CA ALA A 114 14.61 0.99 -1.18
C ALA A 114 14.28 -0.24 -2.04
N ARG A 115 13.49 -1.18 -1.49
CA ARG A 115 13.02 -2.37 -2.20
C ARG A 115 12.15 -2.03 -3.41
N HIS A 116 11.33 -0.99 -3.32
CA HIS A 116 10.50 -0.55 -4.43
C HIS A 116 11.31 0.03 -5.59
N VAL A 117 12.35 0.82 -5.30
CA VAL A 117 13.27 1.33 -6.33
C VAL A 117 13.90 0.17 -7.09
N GLN A 118 14.47 -0.81 -6.37
CA GLN A 118 15.07 -2.01 -6.99
C GLN A 118 14.05 -2.83 -7.77
N LEU A 119 12.83 -2.99 -7.25
CA LEU A 119 11.76 -3.71 -7.93
C LEU A 119 11.41 -3.07 -9.28
N VAL A 120 11.25 -1.75 -9.32
CA VAL A 120 10.89 -1.02 -10.55
C VAL A 120 12.05 -0.98 -11.54
N GLU A 121 13.30 -0.87 -11.06
CA GLU A 121 14.49 -0.92 -11.91
C GLU A 121 14.70 -2.28 -12.57
N CYS A 122 14.53 -3.38 -11.83
CA CYS A 122 14.71 -4.73 -12.35
C CYS A 122 13.48 -5.26 -13.11
N PHE A 123 12.27 -4.82 -12.74
CA PHE A 123 11.01 -5.35 -13.24
C PHE A 123 10.01 -4.21 -13.52
N PRO A 124 10.23 -3.41 -14.57
CA PRO A 124 9.38 -2.26 -14.87
C PRO A 124 7.92 -2.63 -15.16
N ASP A 125 7.66 -3.85 -15.65
CA ASP A 125 6.33 -4.33 -16.04
C ASP A 125 5.58 -5.07 -14.90
N VAL A 126 5.99 -4.89 -13.64
CA VAL A 126 5.33 -5.52 -12.50
C VAL A 126 3.92 -4.96 -12.31
N GLU A 127 2.89 -5.82 -12.38
CA GLU A 127 1.48 -5.40 -12.32
C GLU A 127 1.05 -4.95 -10.91
N ASP A 128 1.53 -5.61 -9.85
CA ASP A 128 1.20 -5.30 -8.45
C ASP A 128 2.47 -5.14 -7.57
N PRO A 129 3.21 -4.02 -7.71
CA PRO A 129 4.39 -3.75 -6.88
C PRO A 129 4.03 -3.70 -5.39
N ALA A 130 2.85 -3.19 -5.02
CA ALA A 130 2.40 -3.12 -3.63
C ALA A 130 2.17 -4.51 -3.01
N GLY A 131 1.67 -5.47 -3.79
CA GLY A 131 1.54 -6.88 -3.38
C GLY A 131 2.88 -7.54 -3.13
N VAL A 132 3.83 -7.34 -4.05
CA VAL A 132 5.20 -7.87 -3.90
C VAL A 132 5.86 -7.33 -2.63
N LEU A 133 5.79 -6.01 -2.40
CA LEU A 133 6.36 -5.39 -1.20
C LEU A 133 5.77 -5.95 0.10
N ARG A 134 4.46 -6.22 0.14
CA ARG A 134 3.83 -6.86 1.31
C ARG A 134 4.31 -8.29 1.51
N ALA A 135 4.48 -9.05 0.43
CA ALA A 135 4.90 -10.44 0.51
C ALA A 135 6.33 -10.59 1.07
N VAL A 136 7.22 -9.64 0.76
CA VAL A 136 8.63 -9.66 1.20
C VAL A 136 8.90 -8.82 2.45
N ASP A 137 7.88 -8.22 3.06
CA ASP A 137 8.04 -7.25 4.16
C ASP A 137 8.85 -7.78 5.34
N THR A 138 8.63 -9.04 5.70
CA THR A 138 9.29 -9.75 6.82
C THR A 138 10.56 -10.48 6.41
N TRP A 139 10.90 -10.50 5.12
CA TRP A 139 12.07 -11.22 4.61
C TRP A 139 13.35 -10.45 4.92
N SER A 140 14.44 -11.19 5.10
CA SER A 140 15.77 -10.58 5.24
C SER A 140 16.21 -9.94 3.92
N ASP A 141 17.12 -8.97 3.97
CA ASP A 141 17.61 -8.34 2.73
C ASP A 141 18.33 -9.33 1.82
N VAL A 142 18.93 -10.39 2.38
CA VAL A 142 19.54 -11.50 1.62
C VAL A 142 18.50 -12.30 0.86
N ASP A 143 17.39 -12.66 1.50
CA ASP A 143 16.32 -13.44 0.84
C ASP A 143 15.69 -12.66 -0.32
N VAL A 144 15.53 -11.34 -0.14
CA VAL A 144 14.99 -10.49 -1.19
C VAL A 144 15.99 -10.28 -2.32
N ASP A 145 17.29 -10.15 -2.03
CA ASP A 145 18.35 -10.11 -3.05
C ASP A 145 18.40 -11.40 -3.89
N VAL A 146 18.33 -12.56 -3.23
CA VAL A 146 18.23 -13.86 -3.93
C VAL A 146 16.97 -13.91 -4.80
N LEU A 147 15.83 -13.43 -4.30
CA LEU A 147 14.59 -13.37 -5.06
C LEU A 147 14.74 -12.51 -6.32
N TRP A 148 15.28 -11.29 -6.23
CA TRP A 148 15.44 -10.41 -7.39
C TRP A 148 16.43 -10.98 -8.41
N ARG A 149 17.57 -11.53 -7.97
CA ARG A 149 18.54 -12.18 -8.87
C ARG A 149 17.92 -13.36 -9.61
N THR A 150 17.17 -14.19 -8.88
CA THR A 150 16.48 -15.35 -9.45
C THR A 150 15.42 -14.91 -10.45
N ALA A 151 14.61 -13.92 -10.11
CA ALA A 151 13.57 -13.39 -11.00
C ALA A 151 14.17 -12.72 -12.25
N SER A 152 15.29 -12.00 -12.11
CA SER A 152 16.01 -11.37 -13.23
C SER A 152 16.58 -12.43 -14.17
N TRP A 153 17.15 -13.50 -13.63
CA TRP A 153 17.62 -14.64 -14.42
C TRP A 153 16.48 -15.30 -15.22
N PHE A 154 15.26 -15.37 -14.68
CA PHE A 154 14.08 -15.87 -15.40
C PHE A 154 13.50 -14.89 -16.43
N ALA A 155 13.73 -13.58 -16.29
CA ALA A 155 13.22 -12.57 -17.19
C ALA A 155 14.02 -12.51 -18.52
N GLY A 156 15.29 -12.92 -18.49
CA GLY A 156 16.15 -12.98 -19.67
C GLY A 156 15.97 -14.27 -20.50
N PRO A 157 16.26 -14.23 -21.82
CA PRO A 157 16.36 -15.44 -22.63
C PRO A 157 17.48 -16.33 -22.09
N HIS A 158 17.15 -17.56 -21.67
CA HIS A 158 18.16 -18.48 -21.18
C HIS A 158 19.11 -18.85 -22.34
N PRO A 159 20.45 -18.84 -22.15
CA PRO A 159 21.41 -19.13 -23.22
C PRO A 159 21.20 -20.49 -23.91
N SER A 160 20.65 -21.46 -23.19
CA SER A 160 20.33 -22.80 -23.71
C SER A 160 18.87 -23.00 -24.14
N GLY A 161 18.04 -21.94 -24.14
CA GLY A 161 16.62 -22.02 -24.52
C GLY A 161 15.73 -22.81 -23.55
N LEU A 162 16.26 -23.21 -22.40
CA LEU A 162 15.51 -23.96 -21.39
C LEU A 162 14.53 -23.04 -20.66
N THR A 163 13.30 -23.52 -20.51
CA THR A 163 12.28 -22.85 -19.69
C THR A 163 12.54 -23.09 -18.20
N ALA A 164 11.95 -22.26 -17.35
CA ALA A 164 12.12 -22.33 -15.90
C ALA A 164 11.87 -23.72 -15.26
N ARG A 165 11.06 -24.56 -15.91
CA ARG A 165 10.76 -25.92 -15.44
C ARG A 165 11.84 -26.94 -15.81
N GLN A 166 12.71 -26.59 -16.73
CA GLN A 166 13.70 -27.46 -17.34
C GLN A 166 15.11 -27.20 -16.81
N VAL A 167 15.32 -26.15 -16.01
CA VAL A 167 16.62 -25.91 -15.38
C VAL A 167 16.64 -26.56 -14.00
N PRO A 168 17.48 -27.59 -13.78
CA PRO A 168 17.74 -28.10 -12.45
C PRO A 168 18.50 -27.03 -11.68
N VAL A 169 17.84 -26.41 -10.71
CA VAL A 169 18.55 -25.55 -9.74
C VAL A 169 19.00 -26.47 -8.62
N GLU A 170 20.31 -26.68 -8.49
CA GLU A 170 20.86 -27.47 -7.39
C GLU A 170 20.39 -26.89 -6.05
N GLY A 171 19.71 -27.70 -5.24
CA GLY A 171 19.13 -27.29 -3.95
C GLY A 171 17.67 -26.81 -3.98
N LEU A 172 17.07 -26.57 -5.16
CA LEU A 172 15.64 -26.23 -5.31
C LEU A 172 14.89 -27.36 -6.01
N GLY A 173 14.33 -28.29 -5.23
CA GLY A 173 13.54 -29.39 -5.77
C GLY A 173 12.39 -28.90 -6.66
N THR A 174 12.09 -29.63 -7.74
CA THR A 174 11.07 -29.31 -8.75
C THR A 174 9.70 -28.91 -8.17
N ARG A 175 9.36 -29.40 -6.98
CA ARG A 175 8.12 -29.06 -6.27
C ARG A 175 8.06 -27.58 -5.81
N ALA A 176 9.19 -26.95 -5.45
CA ALA A 176 9.27 -25.56 -5.01
C ALA A 176 9.15 -24.56 -6.17
N CYS A 177 9.82 -24.80 -7.31
CA CYS A 177 9.59 -24.00 -8.53
C CYS A 177 8.12 -24.06 -8.99
N CYS A 178 7.48 -25.23 -8.83
CA CYS A 178 6.09 -25.44 -9.23
C CYS A 178 5.08 -24.69 -8.34
N SER A 179 5.41 -24.36 -7.09
CA SER A 179 4.55 -23.60 -6.18
C SER A 179 4.66 -22.08 -6.42
N ILE A 180 5.88 -21.57 -6.66
CA ILE A 180 6.14 -20.16 -7.01
C ILE A 180 5.45 -19.79 -8.32
N ALA A 181 5.58 -20.63 -9.36
CA ALA A 181 4.90 -20.43 -10.64
C ALA A 181 3.36 -20.54 -10.56
N ARG A 182 2.81 -21.26 -9.57
CA ARG A 182 1.35 -21.35 -9.32
C ARG A 182 0.81 -20.19 -8.48
N GLY A 183 1.63 -19.59 -7.62
CA GLY A 183 1.28 -18.38 -6.86
C GLY A 183 1.03 -17.18 -7.78
N SER A 184 1.89 -17.00 -8.78
CA SER A 184 1.76 -15.96 -9.82
C SER A 184 0.44 -16.05 -10.61
N ARG A 185 -0.06 -17.25 -10.94
CA ARG A 185 -1.33 -17.41 -11.68
C ARG A 185 -2.60 -17.29 -10.82
N ARG A 186 -2.51 -17.44 -9.50
CA ARG A 186 -3.69 -17.35 -8.60
C ARG A 186 -4.01 -15.92 -8.15
N GLY A 187 -3.15 -14.95 -8.43
CA GLY A 187 -3.46 -13.52 -8.30
C GLY A 187 -4.40 -13.02 -9.40
N VAL A 188 -4.27 -13.55 -10.61
CA VAL A 188 -5.05 -13.13 -11.79
C VAL A 188 -6.46 -13.74 -11.83
N ALA A 189 -6.68 -14.91 -11.21
CA ALA A 189 -7.97 -15.62 -11.29
C ALA A 189 -9.01 -15.25 -10.21
N ARG A 190 -8.67 -14.39 -9.23
CA ARG A 190 -9.58 -14.06 -8.10
C ARG A 190 -10.32 -12.72 -8.22
N SER A 191 -10.22 -12.02 -9.34
CA SER A 191 -11.00 -10.81 -9.65
C SER A 191 -12.24 -11.06 -10.54
N TRP A 192 -12.52 -12.31 -10.92
CA TRP A 192 -13.55 -12.64 -11.92
C TRP A 192 -14.66 -13.62 -11.44
N GLN A 193 -14.93 -13.70 -10.15
CA GLN A 193 -16.14 -14.39 -9.64
C GLN A 193 -16.77 -13.59 -8.49
N GLY A 194 -17.59 -12.61 -8.87
CA GLY A 194 -18.38 -11.79 -7.95
C GLY A 194 -19.44 -11.01 -8.72
N GLY A 195 -20.33 -11.70 -9.44
CA GLY A 195 -21.38 -11.07 -10.23
C GLY A 195 -22.40 -12.09 -10.74
N GLY A 196 -23.22 -12.61 -9.83
CA GLY A 196 -24.31 -13.50 -10.17
C GLY A 196 -25.49 -12.79 -10.82
N ALA A 197 -26.04 -13.47 -11.84
CA ALA A 197 -27.46 -13.59 -12.20
C ALA A 197 -27.96 -12.74 -13.40
N ARG A 198 -28.22 -13.37 -14.55
CA ARG A 198 -29.50 -14.03 -14.92
C ARG A 198 -29.57 -14.38 -16.42
N ARG A 199 -30.01 -15.63 -16.70
CA ARG A 199 -30.67 -16.19 -17.92
C ARG A 199 -29.88 -16.07 -19.25
N GLY A 200 -29.63 -17.11 -20.03
CA GLY A 200 -30.29 -18.40 -20.18
C GLY A 200 -30.67 -18.58 -21.64
N GLY A 201 -29.91 -19.40 -22.38
CA GLY A 201 -30.24 -19.91 -23.71
C GLY A 201 -29.35 -19.37 -24.83
N VAL A 202 -28.49 -20.23 -25.38
CA VAL A 202 -28.44 -20.66 -26.80
C VAL A 202 -27.19 -21.54 -26.98
N THR A 203 -27.33 -22.47 -27.93
CA THR A 203 -26.69 -23.76 -28.13
C THR A 203 -25.23 -23.76 -28.58
N ALA A 204 -24.59 -24.92 -28.36
CA ALA A 204 -23.30 -25.32 -28.91
C ALA A 204 -23.24 -25.24 -30.45
N GLY A 205 -22.13 -24.74 -30.98
CA GLY A 205 -21.80 -24.72 -32.40
C GLY A 205 -20.69 -23.72 -32.71
N ASP A 206 -19.51 -24.27 -33.00
CA ASP A 206 -18.47 -23.74 -33.91
C ASP A 206 -17.54 -22.56 -33.54
N ASP A 207 -16.28 -22.84 -33.87
CA ASP A 207 -15.25 -21.98 -34.44
C ASP A 207 -14.40 -21.02 -33.58
N ASN A 208 -13.20 -21.52 -33.27
CA ASN A 208 -11.99 -21.11 -33.98
C ASN A 208 -11.77 -19.60 -34.18
N ALA A 209 -11.31 -18.88 -33.15
CA ALA A 209 -10.75 -17.54 -33.33
C ALA A 209 -9.93 -17.04 -32.11
N VAL A 210 -8.79 -17.65 -31.76
CA VAL A 210 -7.70 -16.93 -31.06
C VAL A 210 -6.34 -17.54 -31.42
N GLN A 211 -5.96 -17.45 -32.69
CA GLN A 211 -4.61 -17.83 -33.13
C GLN A 211 -4.12 -16.98 -34.30
N VAL A 212 -4.10 -15.65 -34.14
CA VAL A 212 -3.31 -14.76 -34.99
C VAL A 212 -2.93 -13.50 -34.21
N ARG A 213 -1.68 -13.41 -33.77
CA ARG A 213 -0.86 -12.18 -33.62
C ARG A 213 0.42 -12.52 -32.85
N CYS A 214 1.38 -13.15 -33.54
CA CYS A 214 2.80 -13.13 -33.14
C CYS A 214 3.78 -12.98 -34.32
N ASP A 215 3.34 -13.03 -35.57
CA ASP A 215 4.23 -12.87 -36.72
C ASP A 215 4.03 -11.51 -37.39
N ALA A 216 4.65 -10.46 -36.84
CA ALA A 216 4.82 -9.17 -37.53
C ALA A 216 5.98 -8.31 -37.01
N ALA A 217 7.05 -8.90 -36.45
CA ALA A 217 8.21 -8.14 -35.98
C ALA A 217 9.56 -8.81 -36.29
N ARG A 218 9.69 -9.45 -37.47
CA ARG A 218 10.95 -10.08 -37.91
C ARG A 218 11.38 -9.83 -39.35
N ALA A 219 10.83 -8.80 -40.01
CA ALA A 219 11.28 -8.40 -41.33
C ALA A 219 11.35 -6.88 -41.43
N THR A 220 12.45 -6.29 -40.94
CA THR A 220 13.00 -4.97 -41.32
C THR A 220 14.22 -4.65 -40.44
N ALA A 221 15.30 -5.41 -40.65
CA ALA A 221 16.65 -5.02 -40.24
C ALA A 221 17.64 -5.84 -41.09
N GLY A 222 17.94 -5.31 -42.27
CA GLY A 222 18.83 -5.92 -43.24
C GLY A 222 18.90 -5.04 -44.49
N ASP A 223 19.65 -3.95 -44.38
CA ASP A 223 20.42 -3.31 -45.45
C ASP A 223 21.72 -2.81 -44.82
#